data_AF-A0A3Q3EZA7-F1
#
_entry.id   AF-A0A3Q3EZA7-F1
#
_cell.length_a   1.000
_cell.length_b   1.000
_cell.length_c   1.000
_cell.angle_alpha   90.00
_cell.angle_beta   90.00
_cell.angle_gamma   90.00
#
_symmetry.space_group_name_H-M   'P 1'
#
loop_
_entity.id
_entity.type
_entity.pdbx_description
1 polymer ?
#
loop_
_entity_poly.entity_id
_entity_poly.type
_entity_poly.pdbx_seq_one_letter_code
_entity_poly.pdbx_strand_id
1 'polypeptide(L)'
;MIGLSSNVGVMESLKNSAEEQQPSSPLNSWSQIQEPSRNHKQKLAGGFVLVHAGAGYHSESKAKEYKHVCKRACQRAVDRLKAGALAVEAVAAALVELEDSPFTNAGMGSNLNLSGEIECDASIMDGKTLHYGAVGALSGVKNPVLVANRLLIEAQKGKLSAGRIPPCFLVGRGAHDWAVSHGIPPCPSEKMATNGAGGEIGHRTQTDKEETHNRVNM
;
A
#
# COMPACT_ATOMS: atom_id res chain seq x y z
N MET A 1 -4.18 -4.72 -34.54
CA MET A 1 -4.69 -4.24 -35.84
C MET A 1 -6.21 -4.31 -35.84
N ILE A 2 -6.85 -3.25 -35.32
CA ILE A 2 -8.29 -2.87 -35.38
C ILE A 2 -8.27 -1.47 -34.72
N GLY A 3 -8.69 -0.33 -35.24
CA GLY A 3 -9.65 0.03 -36.28
C GLY A 3 -10.51 1.16 -35.68
N LEU A 4 -10.01 2.40 -35.66
CA LEU A 4 -10.74 3.59 -35.16
C LEU A 4 -11.03 4.52 -36.36
N SER A 5 -12.31 4.87 -36.53
CA SER A 5 -12.77 5.94 -37.40
C SER A 5 -13.89 6.69 -36.71
N SER A 6 -13.68 7.99 -36.45
CA SER A 6 -14.49 9.05 -37.04
C SER A 6 -13.95 10.41 -36.58
N ASN A 7 -13.88 11.32 -37.55
CA ASN A 7 -13.28 12.64 -37.49
C ASN A 7 -14.31 13.71 -37.08
N VAL A 8 -13.79 14.72 -36.37
CA VAL A 8 -13.92 16.18 -36.61
C VAL A 8 -15.30 16.85 -36.60
N GLY A 9 -15.39 17.87 -35.73
CA GLY A 9 -16.27 19.03 -35.87
C GLY A 9 -15.75 20.18 -35.00
N VAL A 10 -14.91 21.04 -35.58
CA VAL A 10 -14.50 22.35 -35.03
C VAL A 10 -15.43 23.41 -35.60
N MET A 11 -15.93 24.34 -34.79
CA MET A 11 -15.86 25.79 -35.08
C MET A 11 -16.42 26.65 -33.95
N GLU A 12 -15.74 27.77 -33.81
CA GLU A 12 -15.72 28.78 -32.76
C GLU A 12 -16.52 30.02 -33.22
N SER A 13 -17.15 30.78 -32.31
CA SER A 13 -17.40 32.20 -32.56
C SER A 13 -17.67 32.99 -31.28
N LEU A 14 -16.72 33.89 -30.99
CA LEU A 14 -16.77 34.95 -29.99
C LEU A 14 -17.58 36.14 -30.51
N LYS A 15 -18.42 36.76 -29.68
CA LYS A 15 -18.78 38.19 -29.79
C LYS A 15 -18.95 38.81 -28.40
N ASN A 16 -18.02 39.71 -28.07
CA ASN A 16 -18.14 40.72 -27.01
C ASN A 16 -18.95 41.91 -27.54
N SER A 17 -19.73 42.56 -26.67
CA SER A 17 -20.05 44.00 -26.78
C SER A 17 -20.36 44.54 -25.39
N ALA A 18 -19.77 45.71 -25.13
CA ALA A 18 -19.81 46.47 -23.89
C ALA A 18 -20.72 47.70 -24.07
N GLU A 19 -21.35 48.15 -22.99
CA GLU A 19 -21.97 49.47 -22.69
C GLU A 19 -22.85 49.26 -21.42
N GLU A 20 -23.06 50.13 -20.43
CA GLU A 20 -22.64 51.49 -20.06
C GLU A 20 -23.13 51.71 -18.59
N GLN A 21 -22.67 52.75 -17.87
CA GLN A 21 -22.86 52.97 -16.42
C GLN A 21 -24.10 53.80 -16.01
N GLN A 22 -24.81 53.36 -14.94
CA GLN A 22 -25.47 54.06 -13.78
C GLN A 22 -26.53 55.19 -13.98
N PRO A 23 -27.50 55.47 -13.04
CA PRO A 23 -27.27 55.67 -11.58
C PRO A 23 -28.38 55.33 -10.53
N SER A 24 -27.95 55.31 -9.24
CA SER A 24 -28.57 55.70 -7.94
C SER A 24 -29.96 55.18 -7.44
N SER A 25 -29.90 54.31 -6.38
CA SER A 25 -30.57 54.31 -5.04
C SER A 25 -32.09 54.63 -4.85
N PRO A 26 -32.73 54.32 -3.68
CA PRO A 26 -32.57 53.24 -2.67
C PRO A 26 -33.94 52.61 -2.21
N LEU A 27 -33.87 51.70 -1.21
CA LEU A 27 -34.95 51.13 -0.36
C LEU A 27 -35.89 50.04 -0.94
N ASN A 28 -35.79 48.83 -0.36
CA ASN A 28 -36.86 48.02 0.26
C ASN A 28 -36.24 46.65 0.65
N SER A 29 -36.04 46.36 1.94
CA SER A 29 -37.00 45.72 2.86
C SER A 29 -37.02 44.18 2.76
N TRP A 30 -37.03 43.54 3.94
CA TRP A 30 -37.28 42.13 4.25
C TRP A 30 -36.08 41.17 4.30
N SER A 31 -35.63 40.93 5.53
CA SER A 31 -35.36 39.61 6.13
C SER A 31 -35.17 38.44 5.17
N GLN A 32 -33.92 38.05 4.92
CA GLN A 32 -33.57 36.69 4.56
C GLN A 32 -32.83 36.06 5.73
N ILE A 33 -33.60 35.30 6.51
CA ILE A 33 -33.09 34.27 7.40
C ILE A 33 -32.25 33.34 6.52
N GLN A 34 -30.94 33.28 6.77
CA GLN A 34 -30.05 32.38 6.09
C GLN A 34 -30.33 30.96 6.61
N GLU A 35 -31.02 30.16 5.79
CA GLU A 35 -31.22 28.73 6.01
C GLU A 35 -29.85 28.06 6.26
N PRO A 36 -29.67 27.27 7.33
CA PRO A 36 -28.45 26.54 7.54
C PRO A 36 -28.28 25.54 6.39
N SER A 37 -27.14 25.67 5.69
CA SER A 37 -26.73 24.84 4.57
C SER A 37 -26.98 23.36 4.86
N ARG A 38 -27.71 22.68 3.96
CA ARG A 38 -28.01 21.25 3.99
C ARG A 38 -26.81 20.43 4.50
N ASN A 39 -26.97 19.92 5.71
CA ASN A 39 -26.12 18.88 6.29
C ASN A 39 -26.12 17.69 5.32
N HIS A 40 -25.07 17.58 4.49
CA HIS A 40 -24.75 16.31 3.84
C HIS A 40 -24.39 15.37 4.98
N LYS A 41 -25.38 14.60 5.46
CA LYS A 41 -25.14 13.43 6.29
C LYS A 41 -24.14 12.58 5.52
N GLN A 42 -22.87 12.63 5.91
CA GLN A 42 -21.89 11.68 5.40
C GLN A 42 -22.47 10.30 5.69
N LYS A 43 -22.84 9.60 4.62
CA LYS A 43 -23.33 8.23 4.71
C LYS A 43 -22.24 7.47 5.45
N LEU A 44 -22.50 6.99 6.66
CA LEU A 44 -21.55 6.17 7.40
C LEU A 44 -21.24 4.97 6.50
N ALA A 45 -20.09 5.02 5.82
CA ALA A 45 -19.63 3.93 5.00
C ALA A 45 -19.19 2.84 5.98
N GLY A 46 -20.07 1.86 6.19
CA GLY A 46 -19.72 0.65 6.90
C GLY A 46 -18.63 -0.09 6.12
N GLY A 47 -17.58 -0.52 6.82
CA GLY A 47 -16.49 -1.29 6.25
C GLY A 47 -16.12 -2.44 7.18
N PHE A 48 -15.69 -3.55 6.59
CA PHE A 48 -15.24 -4.73 7.32
C PHE A 48 -13.80 -5.05 6.94
N VAL A 49 -13.00 -5.48 7.92
CA VAL A 49 -11.62 -5.89 7.71
C VAL A 49 -11.39 -7.22 8.41
N LEU A 50 -10.60 -8.07 7.76
CA LEU A 50 -10.05 -9.30 8.31
C LEU A 50 -8.54 -9.27 8.09
N VAL A 51 -7.78 -9.68 9.11
CA VAL A 51 -6.32 -9.80 9.05
C VAL A 51 -5.90 -11.16 9.60
N HIS A 52 -4.70 -11.62 9.23
CA HIS A 52 -4.05 -12.78 9.84
C HIS A 52 -2.59 -12.46 10.13
N ALA A 53 -1.97 -13.16 11.09
CA ALA A 53 -0.55 -13.01 11.44
C ALA A 53 0.22 -14.31 11.14
N GLY A 54 -0.03 -14.89 9.96
CA GLY A 54 0.53 -16.18 9.55
C GLY A 54 -0.25 -17.40 10.04
N ALA A 55 0.14 -18.57 9.54
CA ALA A 55 -0.37 -19.87 9.94
C ALA A 55 0.82 -20.78 10.25
N GLY A 56 0.71 -21.58 11.30
CA GLY A 56 1.81 -22.39 11.81
C GLY A 56 1.73 -22.54 13.33
N TYR A 57 2.86 -22.86 13.95
CA TYR A 57 2.94 -23.01 15.39
C TYR A 57 3.04 -21.64 16.08
N HIS A 58 1.98 -21.27 16.81
CA HIS A 58 1.95 -20.07 17.63
C HIS A 58 2.11 -20.48 19.09
N SER A 59 3.29 -20.26 19.67
CA SER A 59 3.52 -20.58 21.07
C SER A 59 2.56 -19.81 21.98
N GLU A 60 2.09 -20.44 23.05
CA GLU A 60 1.20 -19.78 24.01
C GLU A 60 1.84 -18.51 24.61
N SER A 61 3.17 -18.53 24.80
CA SER A 61 3.95 -17.40 25.30
C SER A 61 3.88 -16.16 24.41
N LYS A 62 3.76 -16.33 23.08
CA LYS A 62 3.70 -15.21 22.10
C LYS A 62 2.27 -14.93 21.63
N ALA A 63 1.28 -15.73 22.01
CA ALA A 63 -0.10 -15.59 21.57
C ALA A 63 -0.71 -14.19 21.85
N LYS A 64 -0.31 -13.55 22.95
CA LYS A 64 -0.73 -12.17 23.28
C LYS A 64 -0.22 -11.15 22.26
N GLU A 65 1.03 -11.28 21.83
CA GLU A 65 1.66 -10.37 20.86
C GLU A 65 1.01 -10.48 19.47
N TYR A 66 0.75 -11.71 19.01
CA TYR A 66 0.03 -11.94 17.75
C TYR A 66 -1.39 -11.36 17.77
N LYS A 67 -2.13 -11.53 18.87
CA LYS A 67 -3.45 -10.92 19.03
C LYS A 67 -3.37 -9.39 19.08
N HIS A 68 -2.35 -8.84 19.73
CA HIS A 68 -2.15 -7.41 19.84
C HIS A 68 -1.89 -6.78 18.47
N VAL A 69 -0.98 -7.33 17.67
CA VAL A 69 -0.69 -6.80 16.33
C VAL A 69 -1.91 -6.92 15.41
N CYS A 70 -2.64 -8.05 15.41
CA CYS A 70 -3.87 -8.18 14.63
C CYS A 70 -4.94 -7.15 15.03
N LYS A 71 -5.12 -6.92 16.33
CA LYS A 71 -6.06 -5.89 16.83
C LYS A 71 -5.66 -4.50 16.33
N ARG A 72 -4.38 -4.14 16.40
CA ARG A 72 -3.88 -2.86 15.90
C ARG A 72 -4.04 -2.73 14.38
N ALA A 73 -3.72 -3.77 13.62
CA ALA A 73 -3.88 -3.78 12.17
C ALA A 73 -5.34 -3.57 11.76
N CYS A 74 -6.28 -4.28 12.41
CA CYS A 74 -7.72 -4.04 12.22
C CYS A 74 -8.12 -2.59 12.55
N GLN A 75 -7.63 -2.05 13.67
CA GLN A 75 -7.94 -0.68 14.06
C GLN A 75 -7.45 0.33 13.01
N ARG A 76 -6.22 0.18 12.53
CA ARG A 76 -5.65 1.03 11.47
C ARG A 76 -6.49 1.01 10.20
N ALA A 77 -6.92 -0.17 9.76
CA ALA A 77 -7.76 -0.31 8.58
C ALA A 77 -9.14 0.34 8.78
N VAL A 78 -9.77 0.09 9.94
CA VAL A 78 -11.08 0.66 10.28
C VAL A 78 -11.01 2.18 10.35
N ASP A 79 -9.95 2.75 10.91
CA ASP A 79 -9.75 4.20 10.97
C ASP A 79 -9.66 4.81 9.56
N ARG A 80 -8.96 4.14 8.63
CA ARG A 80 -8.92 4.54 7.21
C ARG A 80 -10.30 4.48 6.56
N LEU A 81 -11.03 3.38 6.76
CA LEU A 81 -12.38 3.20 6.19
C LEU A 81 -13.35 4.26 6.73
N LYS A 82 -13.31 4.55 8.04
CA LYS A 82 -14.12 5.61 8.66
C LYS A 82 -13.79 7.00 8.13
N ALA A 83 -12.54 7.23 7.75
CA ALA A 83 -12.11 8.48 7.11
C ALA A 83 -12.47 8.56 5.61
N GLY A 84 -13.16 7.56 5.06
CA GLY A 84 -13.55 7.54 3.65
C GLY A 84 -12.43 7.14 2.68
N ALA A 85 -11.35 6.54 3.19
CA ALA A 85 -10.26 6.05 2.36
C ALA A 85 -10.71 4.89 1.45
N LEU A 86 -9.94 4.63 0.39
CA LEU A 86 -10.16 3.48 -0.49
C LEU A 86 -9.85 2.17 0.25
N ALA A 87 -10.50 1.08 -0.16
CA ALA A 87 -10.24 -0.25 0.42
C ALA A 87 -8.75 -0.64 0.33
N VAL A 88 -8.09 -0.30 -0.79
CA VAL A 88 -6.65 -0.55 -1.00
C VAL A 88 -5.77 0.23 -0.01
N GLU A 89 -6.16 1.45 0.35
CA GLU A 89 -5.45 2.26 1.35
C GLU A 89 -5.66 1.73 2.76
N ALA A 90 -6.86 1.21 3.06
CA ALA A 90 -7.18 0.59 4.33
C ALA A 90 -6.38 -0.71 4.57
N VAL A 91 -6.27 -1.58 3.56
CA VAL A 91 -5.47 -2.81 3.68
C VAL A 91 -3.97 -2.51 3.72
N ALA A 92 -3.48 -1.53 2.96
CA ALA A 92 -2.08 -1.09 3.05
C ALA A 92 -1.74 -0.60 4.47
N ALA A 93 -2.64 0.15 5.12
CA ALA A 93 -2.45 0.59 6.51
C ALA A 93 -2.46 -0.57 7.51
N ALA A 94 -3.27 -1.60 7.29
CA ALA A 94 -3.27 -2.81 8.11
C ALA A 94 -1.94 -3.57 7.99
N LEU A 95 -1.46 -3.73 6.76
CA LEU A 95 -0.24 -4.46 6.44
C LEU A 95 1.01 -3.76 6.96
N VAL A 96 1.07 -2.41 6.89
CA VAL A 96 2.16 -1.65 7.53
C VAL A 96 2.26 -1.95 9.02
N GLU A 97 1.11 -2.05 9.71
CA GLU A 97 1.09 -2.38 11.14
C GLU A 97 1.53 -3.83 11.42
N LEU A 98 1.28 -4.76 10.50
CA LEU A 98 1.81 -6.12 10.58
C LEU A 98 3.32 -6.15 10.30
N GLU A 99 3.80 -5.55 9.20
CA GLU A 99 5.21 -5.51 8.79
C GLU A 99 6.12 -4.77 9.79
N ASP A 100 5.56 -3.80 10.53
CA ASP A 100 6.27 -3.09 11.59
C ASP A 100 6.46 -3.96 12.85
N SER A 101 5.73 -5.07 12.99
CA SER A 101 5.82 -5.95 14.14
C SER A 101 7.00 -6.91 14.03
N PRO A 102 7.89 -6.96 15.04
CA PRO A 102 9.02 -7.88 15.06
C PRO A 102 8.60 -9.35 15.25
N PHE A 103 7.32 -9.61 15.54
CA PHE A 103 6.80 -10.95 15.77
C PHE A 103 6.27 -11.63 14.50
N THR A 104 6.13 -10.88 13.41
CA THR A 104 5.63 -11.40 12.13
C THR A 104 6.79 -11.67 11.19
N ASN A 105 6.70 -12.73 10.38
CA ASN A 105 7.67 -12.99 9.31
C ASN A 105 7.33 -12.11 8.08
N ALA A 106 7.42 -10.79 8.24
CA ALA A 106 7.21 -9.78 7.21
C ALA A 106 7.90 -8.48 7.63
N GLY A 107 8.46 -7.73 6.68
CA GLY A 107 9.11 -6.44 6.94
C GLY A 107 10.23 -6.53 7.99
N MET A 108 10.05 -5.84 9.11
CA MET A 108 11.02 -5.75 10.21
C MET A 108 11.15 -7.04 11.04
N GLY A 109 10.29 -8.03 10.87
CA GLY A 109 10.37 -9.31 11.58
C GLY A 109 10.71 -10.49 10.68
N SER A 110 11.07 -10.22 9.42
CA SER A 110 11.32 -11.26 8.43
C SER A 110 12.46 -12.20 8.81
N ASN A 111 12.30 -13.46 8.41
CA ASN A 111 13.36 -14.45 8.43
C ASN A 111 14.53 -13.98 7.57
N LEU A 112 15.74 -14.41 7.93
CA LEU A 112 16.90 -14.19 7.07
C LEU A 112 17.10 -15.39 6.12
N ASN A 113 17.63 -15.11 4.94
CA ASN A 113 17.98 -16.10 3.93
C ASN A 113 19.27 -16.86 4.29
N LEU A 114 19.76 -17.73 3.41
CA LEU A 114 21.00 -18.51 3.64
C LEU A 114 22.25 -17.63 3.83
N SER A 115 22.23 -16.41 3.32
CA SER A 115 23.30 -15.41 3.49
C SER A 115 23.14 -14.58 4.77
N GLY A 116 22.08 -14.80 5.56
CA GLY A 116 21.77 -13.99 6.74
C GLY A 116 21.11 -12.65 6.40
N GLU A 117 20.59 -12.48 5.18
CA GLU A 117 20.00 -11.21 4.70
C GLU A 117 18.47 -11.28 4.71
N ILE A 118 17.82 -10.12 4.86
CA ILE A 118 16.35 -10.01 4.75
C ILE A 118 15.98 -9.70 3.31
N GLU A 119 15.11 -10.55 2.76
CA GLU A 119 14.48 -10.37 1.46
C GLU A 119 12.97 -10.62 1.61
N CYS A 120 12.17 -9.61 1.27
CA CYS A 120 10.72 -9.64 1.47
C CYS A 120 9.96 -9.76 0.14
N ASP A 121 8.83 -10.45 0.20
CA ASP A 121 7.84 -10.49 -0.86
C ASP A 121 6.55 -9.82 -0.37
N ALA A 122 5.90 -9.02 -1.23
CA ALA A 122 4.60 -8.42 -0.92
C ALA A 122 3.81 -8.12 -2.19
N SER A 123 2.48 -8.19 -2.09
CA SER A 123 1.59 -7.85 -3.19
C SER A 123 0.28 -7.25 -2.70
N ILE A 124 -0.41 -6.52 -3.57
CA ILE A 124 -1.69 -5.88 -3.30
C ILE A 124 -2.52 -5.78 -4.58
N MET A 125 -3.84 -5.92 -4.44
CA MET A 125 -4.78 -5.88 -5.56
C MET A 125 -6.00 -5.03 -5.21
N ASP A 126 -6.47 -4.24 -6.17
CA ASP A 126 -7.74 -3.54 -6.07
C ASP A 126 -8.82 -4.31 -6.83
N GLY A 127 -9.79 -4.87 -6.11
CA GLY A 127 -10.89 -5.64 -6.70
C GLY A 127 -11.83 -4.82 -7.58
N LYS A 128 -11.86 -3.49 -7.46
CA LYS A 128 -12.70 -2.63 -8.31
C LYS A 128 -12.09 -2.43 -9.70
N THR A 129 -10.79 -2.12 -9.75
CA THR A 129 -10.10 -1.80 -11.02
C THR A 129 -9.32 -2.97 -11.59
N LEU A 130 -9.15 -4.05 -10.82
CA LEU A 130 -8.31 -5.22 -11.12
C LEU A 130 -6.82 -4.90 -11.28
N HIS A 131 -6.38 -3.68 -10.94
CA HIS A 131 -4.96 -3.36 -10.89
C HIS A 131 -4.29 -4.08 -9.73
N TYR A 132 -3.02 -4.42 -9.95
CA TYR A 132 -2.19 -5.20 -9.06
C TYR A 132 -0.80 -4.58 -9.00
N GLY A 133 -0.16 -4.70 -7.85
CA GLY A 133 1.23 -4.33 -7.65
C GLY A 133 1.92 -5.32 -6.74
N ALA A 134 3.19 -5.63 -7.01
CA ALA A 134 3.97 -6.56 -6.21
C ALA A 134 5.47 -6.30 -6.24
N VAL A 135 6.13 -6.81 -5.21
CA VAL A 135 7.57 -6.87 -5.08
C VAL A 135 8.01 -8.25 -4.63
N GLY A 136 9.20 -8.68 -5.05
CA GLY A 136 9.78 -9.94 -4.63
C GLY A 136 11.29 -9.84 -4.42
N ALA A 137 11.83 -10.64 -3.50
CA ALA A 137 13.21 -10.54 -3.04
C ALA A 137 13.64 -9.10 -2.71
N LEU A 138 12.71 -8.29 -2.18
CA LEU A 138 12.96 -6.88 -1.89
C LEU A 138 13.71 -6.76 -0.56
N SER A 139 14.94 -6.28 -0.63
CA SER A 139 15.73 -5.92 0.53
C SER A 139 15.77 -4.41 0.73
N GLY A 140 16.13 -3.97 1.94
CA GLY A 140 16.41 -2.56 2.22
C GLY A 140 15.18 -1.64 2.25
N VAL A 141 13.97 -2.17 2.40
CA VAL A 141 12.73 -1.37 2.51
C VAL A 141 11.90 -1.87 3.69
N LYS A 142 11.59 -0.96 4.61
CA LYS A 142 10.88 -1.28 5.86
C LYS A 142 9.51 -1.93 5.64
N ASN A 143 8.73 -1.38 4.70
CA ASN A 143 7.36 -1.78 4.43
C ASN A 143 7.16 -2.18 2.96
N PRO A 144 7.47 -3.43 2.58
CA PRO A 144 7.31 -3.95 1.21
C PRO A 144 5.92 -3.70 0.61
N VAL A 145 4.84 -3.77 1.40
CA VAL A 145 3.47 -3.50 0.93
C VAL A 145 3.31 -2.08 0.37
N LEU A 146 4.08 -1.09 0.85
CA LEU A 146 4.00 0.28 0.34
C LEU A 146 4.59 0.39 -1.06
N VAL A 147 5.59 -0.42 -1.39
CA VAL A 147 6.14 -0.48 -2.75
C VAL A 147 5.15 -1.14 -3.70
N ALA A 148 4.56 -2.27 -3.28
CA ALA A 148 3.49 -2.94 -4.02
C ALA A 148 2.29 -2.01 -4.26
N ASN A 149 1.85 -1.28 -3.23
CA ASN A 149 0.75 -0.31 -3.36
C ASN A 149 1.12 0.85 -4.28
N ARG A 150 2.37 1.32 -4.23
CA ARG A 150 2.82 2.36 -5.14
C ARG A 150 2.82 1.89 -6.60
N LEU A 151 3.23 0.64 -6.88
CA LEU A 151 3.13 0.06 -8.23
C LEU A 151 1.70 0.02 -8.74
N LEU A 152 0.75 -0.40 -7.89
CA LEU A 152 -0.67 -0.39 -8.21
C LEU A 152 -1.16 1.02 -8.56
N ILE A 153 -0.79 2.03 -7.76
CA ILE A 153 -1.16 3.43 -8.00
C ILE A 153 -0.56 3.95 -9.31
N GLU A 154 0.71 3.65 -9.60
CA GLU A 154 1.33 4.05 -10.88
C GLU A 154 0.66 3.37 -12.08
N ALA A 155 0.24 2.10 -11.96
CA ALA A 155 -0.52 1.40 -13.00
C ALA A 155 -1.88 2.07 -13.29
N GLN A 156 -2.56 2.56 -12.24
CA GLN A 156 -3.84 3.27 -12.38
C GLN A 156 -3.73 4.63 -13.10
N LYS A 157 -2.54 5.23 -13.18
CA LYS A 157 -2.32 6.46 -13.96
C LYS A 157 -2.37 6.22 -15.48
N GLY A 158 -2.38 4.96 -15.90
CA GLY A 158 -2.51 4.56 -17.29
C GLY A 158 -1.17 4.26 -17.96
N LYS A 159 -1.10 4.45 -19.27
CA LYS A 159 0.08 4.08 -20.06
C LYS A 159 1.23 5.06 -19.86
N LEU A 160 2.44 4.53 -19.83
CA LEU A 160 3.69 5.29 -19.92
C LEU A 160 3.86 5.91 -21.32
N SER A 161 4.95 6.67 -21.47
CA SER A 161 5.42 7.13 -22.77
C SER A 161 5.53 5.99 -23.78
N ALA A 162 5.19 6.31 -25.03
CA ALA A 162 5.06 5.35 -26.13
C ALA A 162 3.96 4.27 -25.93
N GLY A 163 3.00 4.50 -25.03
CA GLY A 163 1.85 3.61 -24.85
C GLY A 163 2.16 2.31 -24.09
N ARG A 164 3.31 2.25 -23.39
CA ARG A 164 3.73 1.06 -22.63
C ARG A 164 2.93 0.92 -21.34
N ILE A 165 2.68 -0.32 -20.93
CA ILE A 165 2.01 -0.62 -19.65
C ILE A 165 3.04 -0.47 -18.52
N PRO A 166 2.73 0.25 -17.42
CA PRO A 166 3.62 0.30 -16.25
C PRO A 166 3.89 -1.09 -15.66
N PRO A 167 5.06 -1.31 -15.03
CA PRO A 167 5.33 -2.58 -14.36
C PRO A 167 4.37 -2.77 -13.18
N CYS A 168 3.86 -4.00 -13.02
CA CYS A 168 3.04 -4.40 -11.88
C CYS A 168 3.78 -5.35 -10.92
N PHE A 169 4.99 -5.80 -11.28
CA PHE A 169 5.83 -6.65 -10.44
C PHE A 169 7.29 -6.28 -10.66
N LEU A 170 8.01 -5.98 -9.59
CA LEU A 170 9.45 -5.71 -9.60
C LEU A 170 10.15 -6.60 -8.58
N VAL A 171 11.43 -6.90 -8.78
CA VAL A 171 12.18 -7.77 -7.87
C VAL A 171 13.56 -7.22 -7.53
N GLY A 172 14.09 -7.62 -6.37
CA GLY A 172 15.47 -7.39 -5.95
C GLY A 172 15.86 -5.91 -5.98
N ARG A 173 17.10 -5.67 -6.42
CA ARG A 173 17.67 -4.32 -6.55
C ARG A 173 16.83 -3.39 -7.42
N GLY A 174 16.22 -3.89 -8.50
CA GLY A 174 15.36 -3.09 -9.37
C GLY A 174 14.12 -2.57 -8.64
N ALA A 175 13.52 -3.38 -7.77
CA ALA A 175 12.41 -2.95 -6.92
C ALA A 175 12.85 -1.91 -5.88
N HIS A 176 14.02 -2.11 -5.25
CA HIS A 176 14.58 -1.16 -4.28
C HIS A 176 14.85 0.21 -4.92
N ASP A 177 15.59 0.25 -6.03
CA ASP A 177 15.96 1.50 -6.69
C ASP A 177 14.70 2.24 -7.21
N TRP A 178 13.72 1.47 -7.69
CA TRP A 178 12.41 2.01 -8.04
C TRP A 178 11.68 2.60 -6.82
N ALA A 179 11.66 1.92 -5.68
CA ALA A 179 11.02 2.41 -4.46
C ALA A 179 11.63 3.74 -4.00
N VAL A 180 12.97 3.83 -3.96
CA VAL A 180 13.70 5.04 -3.58
C VAL A 180 13.39 6.20 -4.53
N SER A 181 13.42 5.97 -5.84
CA SER A 181 13.07 6.99 -6.84
C SER A 181 11.62 7.47 -6.76
N HIS A 182 10.72 6.68 -6.14
CA HIS A 182 9.31 7.03 -5.93
C HIS A 182 9.02 7.58 -4.51
N GLY A 183 10.07 7.89 -3.74
CA GLY A 183 9.98 8.55 -2.44
C GLY A 183 9.73 7.62 -1.25
N ILE A 184 9.92 6.31 -1.42
CA ILE A 184 9.88 5.35 -0.31
C ILE A 184 11.30 5.26 0.26
N PRO A 185 11.53 5.65 1.53
CA PRO A 185 12.87 5.74 2.08
C PRO A 185 13.50 4.35 2.24
N PRO A 186 14.79 4.19 1.93
CA PRO A 186 15.51 2.95 2.20
C PRO A 186 15.66 2.73 3.71
N CYS A 187 15.71 1.47 4.12
CA CYS A 187 15.91 1.04 5.49
C CYS A 187 17.12 0.10 5.56
N PRO A 188 18.18 0.42 6.32
CA PRO A 188 19.31 -0.48 6.51
C PRO A 188 18.89 -1.83 7.09
N SER A 189 19.47 -2.92 6.60
CA SER A 189 19.12 -4.29 6.99
C SER A 189 19.29 -4.53 8.49
N GLU A 190 20.25 -3.87 9.15
CA GLU A 190 20.49 -4.00 10.59
C GLU A 190 19.33 -3.43 11.42
N LYS A 191 18.60 -2.46 10.87
CA LYS A 191 17.39 -1.94 11.51
C LYS A 191 16.21 -2.86 11.29
N MET A 192 16.18 -3.61 10.19
CA MET A 192 15.14 -4.59 9.88
C MET A 192 15.36 -5.94 10.57
N ALA A 193 16.58 -6.29 10.95
CA ALA A 193 16.85 -7.53 11.67
C ALA A 193 16.44 -7.43 13.14
N THR A 194 15.78 -8.48 13.64
CA THR A 194 15.45 -8.61 15.07
C THR A 194 16.21 -9.78 15.68
N ASN A 195 16.48 -9.69 16.99
CA ASN A 195 17.24 -10.71 17.72
C ASN A 195 16.63 -12.12 17.62
N GLY A 196 15.34 -12.24 17.33
CA GLY A 196 14.68 -13.53 17.13
C GLY A 196 15.06 -14.24 15.82
N ALA A 197 15.31 -13.49 14.75
CA ALA A 197 15.58 -14.04 13.42
C ALA A 197 16.99 -14.68 13.30
N GLY A 198 17.98 -14.11 13.99
CA GLY A 198 19.36 -14.62 13.96
C GLY A 198 19.56 -15.97 14.67
N GLY A 199 18.75 -16.27 15.70
CA GLY A 199 18.83 -17.52 16.45
C GLY A 199 18.36 -18.75 15.66
N GLU A 200 17.38 -18.57 14.77
CA GLU A 200 16.81 -19.67 13.99
C GLU A 200 17.76 -20.17 12.89
N ILE A 201 18.58 -19.29 12.29
CA ILE A 201 19.55 -19.68 11.25
C ILE A 201 20.72 -20.46 11.84
N GLY A 202 21.20 -20.06 13.02
CA GLY A 202 22.23 -20.83 13.73
C GLY A 202 21.76 -22.26 13.99
N HIS A 203 20.50 -22.44 14.39
CA HIS A 203 19.94 -23.76 14.65
C HIS A 203 19.73 -24.58 13.38
N ARG A 204 19.28 -23.96 12.28
CA ARG A 204 18.99 -24.63 11.00
C ARG A 204 20.25 -25.03 10.24
N THR A 205 21.26 -24.17 10.23
CA THR A 205 22.57 -24.47 9.63
C THR A 205 23.31 -25.58 10.38
N GLN A 206 23.07 -25.73 11.67
CA GLN A 206 23.65 -26.80 12.47
C GLN A 206 22.95 -28.15 12.20
N THR A 207 21.63 -28.17 12.11
CA THR A 207 20.87 -29.38 11.72
C THR A 207 21.18 -29.84 10.28
N ASP A 208 21.33 -28.91 9.34
CA ASP A 208 21.65 -29.24 7.95
C ASP A 208 23.07 -29.83 7.82
N LYS A 209 24.02 -29.35 8.65
CA LYS A 209 25.38 -29.90 8.74
C LYS A 209 25.40 -31.29 9.37
N GLU A 210 24.58 -31.55 10.39
CA GLU A 210 24.45 -32.88 11.00
C GLU A 210 23.79 -33.89 10.04
N GLU A 211 22.76 -33.49 9.29
CA GLU A 211 22.13 -34.34 8.28
C GLU A 211 23.08 -34.66 7.10
N THR A 212 23.85 -33.68 6.63
CA THR A 212 24.84 -33.92 5.57
C THR A 212 25.99 -34.79 6.06
N HIS A 213 26.47 -34.60 7.29
CA HIS A 213 27.50 -35.46 7.89
C HIS A 213 27.03 -36.93 8.00
N ASN A 214 25.77 -37.16 8.39
CA ASN A 214 25.21 -38.51 8.48
C ASN A 214 24.97 -39.17 7.11
N ARG A 215 24.68 -38.41 6.05
CA ARG A 215 24.51 -38.97 4.68
C ARG A 215 25.82 -39.33 3.98
N VAL A 216 26.93 -38.69 4.36
CA VAL A 216 28.25 -38.96 3.75
C VAL A 216 28.97 -40.13 4.44
N ASN A 217 28.55 -40.48 5.66
CA ASN A 217 29.15 -41.55 6.48
C ASN A 217 28.32 -42.86 6.50
N MET A 218 27.31 -43.00 5.65
CA MET A 218 26.59 -44.27 5.36
C MET A 218 26.97 -44.79 3.98
#